data_AF-A0A3D4TF37-F1
#
_entry.id   AF-A0A3D4TF37-F1
#
_cell.length_a   1.000
_cell.length_b   1.000
_cell.length_c   1.000
_cell.angle_alpha   90.00
_cell.angle_beta   90.00
_cell.angle_gamma   90.00
#
_symmetry.space_group_name_H-M   'P 1'
#
loop_
_entity.id
_entity.type
_entity.pdbx_description
1 polymer ?
#
loop_
_entity_poly.entity_id
_entity_poly.type
_entity_poly.pdbx_seq_one_letter_code
_entity_poly.pdbx_strand_id
1 'polypeptide(L)'
;MISRRNIRVKVMQLLYVLETLEDNTAIKDPVKALQQQFDKSEALFTYIIYFLTEICRFAETDARNRASKNLPSAADMNVNTRIAGNTVLWQILEYGSYQQALETHNIPSLLDRELVKKLYNELIEKKEYHLYTVAEGREKNKEREILKFILNDIMFASELWEAHIEELFNNWEDDGEMLSQMIAAFIQKPDAYNLQQMLGKEKWDFGRNLLTTVREKHDVTLDIIKPKLKNWDPERIAQLDMILMQMGVCEFLFFETIPPKVTINEYIDLAKEYSTPQSGQFVNGILDNIHKELLASGRIQKKEFKKKA
;
A
#
# COMPACT_ATOMS: atom_id res chain seq x y z
N MET A 1 0.07 -9.12 -0.16
CA MET A 1 1.12 -8.89 0.86
C MET A 1 2.09 -7.88 0.30
N ILE A 2 2.55 -6.94 1.13
CA ILE A 2 3.51 -5.89 0.76
C ILE A 2 4.73 -6.51 0.07
N SER A 3 5.10 -6.06 -1.12
CA SER A 3 6.23 -6.64 -1.87
C SER A 3 7.58 -6.03 -1.43
N ARG A 4 8.71 -6.64 -1.85
CA ARG A 4 10.04 -6.02 -1.62
C ARG A 4 10.18 -4.67 -2.34
N ARG A 5 9.51 -4.48 -3.47
CA ARG A 5 9.45 -3.19 -4.17
C ARG A 5 8.81 -2.11 -3.29
N ASN A 6 7.63 -2.38 -2.72
CA ASN A 6 6.95 -1.43 -1.82
C ASN A 6 7.80 -1.08 -0.59
N ILE A 7 8.56 -2.04 -0.07
CA ILE A 7 9.49 -1.81 1.04
C ILE A 7 10.62 -0.88 0.62
N ARG A 8 11.19 -1.05 -0.58
CA ARG A 8 12.21 -0.13 -1.12
C ARG A 8 11.68 1.28 -1.28
N VAL A 9 10.44 1.44 -1.77
CA VAL A 9 9.79 2.75 -1.88
C VAL A 9 9.75 3.44 -0.52
N LYS A 10 9.20 2.79 0.51
CA LYS A 10 9.10 3.37 1.86
C LYS A 10 10.47 3.70 2.46
N VAL A 11 11.47 2.83 2.26
CA VAL A 11 12.85 3.11 2.69
C VAL A 11 13.43 4.32 1.95
N MET A 12 13.26 4.40 0.63
CA MET A 12 13.72 5.52 -0.19
C MET A 12 13.08 6.83 0.25
N GLN A 13 11.76 6.86 0.43
CA GLN A 13 11.02 8.04 0.88
C GLN A 13 11.50 8.51 2.25
N LEU A 14 11.69 7.57 3.18
CA LEU A 14 12.20 7.92 4.50
C LEU A 14 13.64 8.47 4.44
N LEU A 15 14.52 7.88 3.62
CA LEU A 15 15.87 8.40 3.40
C LEU A 15 15.83 9.81 2.82
N TYR A 16 14.96 10.07 1.84
CA TYR A 16 14.78 11.38 1.24
C TYR A 16 14.33 12.43 2.27
N VAL A 17 13.34 12.09 3.10
CA VAL A 17 12.91 12.96 4.20
C VAL A 17 14.08 13.22 5.16
N LEU A 18 14.83 12.19 5.55
CA LEU A 18 15.96 12.35 6.47
C LEU A 18 17.08 13.24 5.92
N GLU A 19 17.34 13.21 4.61
CA GLU A 19 18.39 14.02 3.99
C GLU A 19 17.93 15.44 3.61
N THR A 20 16.63 15.70 3.50
CA THR A 20 16.07 17.02 3.16
C THR A 20 15.71 17.87 4.37
N LEU A 21 15.58 17.25 5.55
CA LEU A 21 15.37 17.97 6.80
C LEU A 21 16.65 18.72 7.20
N GLU A 22 16.62 20.05 7.07
CA GLU A 22 17.74 20.95 7.39
C GLU A 22 18.22 20.85 8.86
N ASP A 23 17.35 20.40 9.76
CA ASP A 23 17.66 20.11 11.16
C ASP A 23 17.80 18.60 11.39
N ASN A 24 19.01 18.17 11.76
CA ASN A 24 19.43 16.81 12.14
C ASN A 24 18.66 16.17 13.33
N THR A 25 17.50 16.73 13.73
CA THR A 25 16.76 16.40 14.96
C THR A 25 15.32 15.92 14.76
N ALA A 26 14.72 15.97 13.57
CA ALA A 26 13.28 15.72 13.44
C ALA A 26 12.87 14.23 13.56
N ILE A 27 13.73 13.27 13.20
CA ILE A 27 13.45 11.84 13.35
C ILE A 27 14.56 11.18 14.19
N LYS A 28 14.30 11.01 15.49
CA LYS A 28 15.26 10.41 16.44
C LYS A 28 15.51 8.91 16.20
N ASP A 29 14.51 8.20 15.68
CA ASP A 29 14.58 6.77 15.41
C ASP A 29 14.00 6.47 14.02
N PRO A 30 14.85 6.39 12.99
CA PRO A 30 14.43 6.06 11.64
C PRO A 30 13.79 4.68 11.50
N VAL A 31 14.19 3.69 12.31
CA VAL A 31 13.57 2.36 12.25
C VAL A 31 12.13 2.44 12.75
N LYS A 32 11.89 3.18 13.84
CA LYS A 32 10.53 3.46 14.31
C LYS A 32 9.71 4.25 13.29
N ALA A 33 10.31 5.25 12.64
CA ALA A 33 9.62 6.01 11.59
C ALA A 33 9.23 5.13 10.39
N LEU A 34 10.11 4.19 9.99
CA LEU A 34 9.79 3.21 8.96
C LEU A 34 8.65 2.28 9.38
N GLN A 35 8.65 1.80 10.63
CA GLN A 35 7.54 1.00 11.16
C GLN A 35 6.22 1.78 11.08
N GLN A 36 6.22 3.05 11.49
CA GLN A 36 5.03 3.91 11.42
C GLN A 36 4.50 4.10 9.99
N GLN A 37 5.36 4.11 8.97
CA GLN A 37 4.89 4.14 7.58
C GLN A 37 4.15 2.86 7.17
N PHE A 38 4.57 1.70 7.68
CA PHE A 38 3.84 0.44 7.47
C PHE A 38 2.54 0.37 8.28
N ASP A 39 2.56 0.86 9.52
CA ASP A 39 1.39 0.93 10.39
C ASP A 39 0.30 1.81 9.75
N LYS A 40 0.69 2.93 9.11
CA LYS A 40 -0.22 3.78 8.32
C LYS A 40 -0.84 3.04 7.14
N SER A 41 -0.07 2.25 6.39
CA SER A 41 -0.61 1.43 5.29
C SER A 41 -1.59 0.37 5.79
N GLU A 42 -1.33 -0.23 6.95
CA GLU A 42 -2.24 -1.18 7.60
C GLU A 42 -3.54 -0.49 8.07
N ALA A 43 -3.43 0.70 8.66
CA ALA A 43 -4.57 1.51 9.06
C ALA A 43 -5.44 1.89 7.85
N LEU A 44 -4.82 2.34 6.75
CA LEU A 44 -5.52 2.66 5.49
C LEU A 44 -6.21 1.42 4.92
N PHE A 45 -5.51 0.29 4.81
CA PHE A 45 -6.11 -0.97 4.38
C PHE A 45 -7.37 -1.31 5.19
N THR A 46 -7.25 -1.24 6.52
CA THR A 46 -8.33 -1.59 7.45
C THR A 46 -9.48 -0.60 7.34
N TYR A 47 -9.19 0.69 7.18
CA TYR A 47 -10.18 1.74 6.99
C TYR A 47 -10.99 1.54 5.71
N ILE A 48 -10.34 1.22 4.58
CA ILE A 48 -11.03 0.96 3.30
C ILE A 48 -12.01 -0.21 3.44
N ILE A 49 -11.57 -1.32 4.04
CA ILE A 49 -12.43 -2.49 4.30
C ILE A 49 -13.59 -2.11 5.22
N TYR A 50 -13.31 -1.40 6.32
CA TYR A 50 -14.33 -0.95 7.25
C TYR A 50 -15.37 -0.07 6.57
N PHE A 51 -14.95 0.90 5.77
CA PHE A 51 -15.87 1.78 5.04
C PHE A 51 -16.76 1.01 4.07
N LEU A 52 -16.18 0.05 3.32
CA LEU A 52 -16.95 -0.88 2.48
C LEU A 52 -18.02 -1.63 3.29
N THR A 53 -17.66 -2.12 4.49
CA THR A 53 -18.62 -2.80 5.36
C THR A 53 -19.75 -1.88 5.82
N GLU A 54 -19.44 -0.62 6.13
CA GLU A 54 -20.41 0.36 6.58
C GLU A 54 -21.37 0.78 5.47
N ILE A 55 -20.89 0.92 4.22
CA ILE A 55 -21.77 1.12 3.05
C ILE A 55 -22.77 -0.03 2.92
N CYS A 56 -22.30 -1.28 3.03
CA CYS A 56 -23.17 -2.44 2.91
C CYS A 56 -24.21 -2.51 4.05
N ARG A 57 -23.78 -2.26 5.29
CA ARG A 57 -24.64 -2.30 6.48
C ARG A 57 -25.61 -1.12 6.54
N PHE A 58 -25.29 -0.01 5.89
CA PHE A 58 -26.17 1.16 5.79
C PHE A 58 -27.51 0.81 5.13
N ALA A 59 -27.61 -0.26 4.33
CA ALA A 59 -28.88 -0.73 3.78
C ALA A 59 -29.96 -0.98 4.85
N GLU A 60 -29.57 -1.51 6.03
CA GLU A 60 -30.52 -1.68 7.14
C GLU A 60 -30.91 -0.35 7.78
N THR A 61 -29.96 0.57 7.88
CA THR A 61 -30.20 1.91 8.41
C THR A 61 -31.16 2.68 7.49
N ASP A 62 -30.95 2.63 6.18
CA ASP A 62 -31.85 3.22 5.17
C ASP A 62 -33.25 2.59 5.27
N ALA A 63 -33.36 1.27 5.34
CA ALA A 63 -34.65 0.59 5.50
C ALA A 63 -35.40 1.04 6.75
N ARG A 64 -34.71 1.12 7.91
CA ARG A 64 -35.31 1.62 9.16
C ARG A 64 -35.77 3.08 9.03
N ASN A 65 -34.92 3.94 8.47
CA ASN A 65 -35.20 5.37 8.32
C ASN A 65 -36.38 5.64 7.37
N ARG A 66 -36.49 4.87 6.27
CA ARG A 66 -37.60 5.01 5.32
C ARG A 66 -38.91 4.49 5.90
N ALA A 67 -38.87 3.36 6.60
CA ALA A 67 -40.04 2.81 7.27
C ALA A 67 -40.56 3.72 8.41
N SER A 68 -39.68 4.50 9.05
CA SER A 68 -40.05 5.43 10.13
C SER A 68 -40.56 6.80 9.67
N LYS A 69 -40.72 7.04 8.37
CA LYS A 69 -41.31 8.30 7.86
C LYS A 69 -42.76 8.45 8.35
N ASN A 70 -43.23 9.69 8.53
CA ASN A 70 -44.62 9.96 8.97
C ASN A 70 -45.69 9.35 8.04
N LEU A 71 -45.41 9.29 6.74
CA LEU A 71 -46.26 8.67 5.72
C LEU A 71 -45.37 7.88 4.74
N PRO A 72 -44.98 6.64 5.09
CA PRO A 72 -44.09 5.83 4.28
C PRO A 72 -44.82 5.27 3.06
N SER A 73 -44.22 5.37 1.88
CA SER A 73 -44.72 4.75 0.65
C SER A 73 -44.53 3.22 0.67
N ALA A 74 -45.16 2.50 -0.26
CA ALA A 74 -44.89 1.08 -0.46
C ALA A 74 -43.41 0.78 -0.77
N ALA A 75 -42.72 1.69 -1.47
CA ALA A 75 -41.29 1.57 -1.72
C ALA A 75 -40.46 1.80 -0.44
N ASP A 76 -40.88 2.72 0.43
CA ASP A 76 -40.22 2.97 1.72
C ASP A 76 -40.30 1.77 2.68
N MET A 77 -41.38 0.99 2.59
CA MET A 77 -41.60 -0.23 3.39
C MET A 77 -40.85 -1.45 2.85
N ASN A 78 -40.39 -1.42 1.60
CA ASN A 78 -39.81 -2.58 0.90
C ASN A 78 -38.37 -2.31 0.44
N VAL A 79 -37.57 -1.62 1.26
CA VAL A 79 -36.14 -1.43 0.99
C VAL A 79 -35.41 -2.77 1.05
N ASN A 80 -34.67 -3.09 -0.01
CA ASN A 80 -33.91 -4.33 -0.09
C ASN A 80 -32.63 -4.25 0.75
N THR A 81 -32.52 -5.08 1.80
CA THR A 81 -31.36 -5.13 2.70
C THR A 81 -30.40 -6.29 2.40
N ARG A 82 -30.53 -6.95 1.23
CA ARG A 82 -29.79 -8.17 0.89
C ARG A 82 -28.27 -8.02 1.03
N ILE A 83 -27.73 -6.84 0.72
CA ILE A 83 -26.30 -6.54 0.79
C ILE A 83 -25.77 -6.53 2.22
N ALA A 84 -26.56 -6.10 3.22
CA ALA A 84 -26.18 -6.17 4.63
C ALA A 84 -26.05 -7.63 5.11
N GLY A 85 -26.79 -8.54 4.48
CA GLY A 85 -26.67 -9.98 4.70
C GLY A 85 -25.60 -10.68 3.85
N ASN A 86 -24.69 -9.94 3.20
CA ASN A 86 -23.67 -10.54 2.32
C ASN A 86 -22.76 -11.50 3.10
N THR A 87 -22.60 -12.72 2.61
CA THR A 87 -21.88 -13.81 3.30
C THR A 87 -20.38 -13.55 3.42
N VAL A 88 -19.77 -12.88 2.44
CA VAL A 88 -18.36 -12.50 2.46
C VAL A 88 -18.15 -11.32 3.41
N LEU A 89 -19.09 -10.37 3.44
CA LEU A 89 -19.11 -9.28 4.41
C LEU A 89 -19.10 -9.81 5.85
N TRP A 90 -19.98 -10.76 6.18
CA TRP A 90 -20.02 -11.36 7.52
C TRP A 90 -18.74 -12.16 7.84
N GLN A 91 -18.19 -12.87 6.85
CA GLN A 91 -16.89 -13.52 7.00
C GLN A 91 -15.78 -12.50 7.37
N ILE A 92 -15.80 -11.29 6.82
CA ILE A 92 -14.86 -10.22 7.18
C ILE A 92 -15.13 -9.70 8.60
N LEU A 93 -16.39 -9.37 8.92
CA LEU A 93 -16.78 -8.78 10.21
C LEU A 93 -16.48 -9.69 11.41
N GLU A 94 -16.59 -11.01 11.22
CA GLU A 94 -16.31 -12.02 12.25
C GLU A 94 -14.82 -12.40 12.34
N TYR A 95 -13.99 -11.89 11.42
CA TYR A 95 -12.59 -12.31 11.35
C TYR A 95 -11.75 -11.65 12.46
N GLY A 96 -11.15 -12.46 13.33
CA GLY A 96 -10.47 -11.99 14.53
C GLY A 96 -9.33 -10.99 14.26
N SER A 97 -8.49 -11.20 13.23
CA SER A 97 -7.41 -10.24 12.95
C SER A 97 -7.95 -8.90 12.40
N TYR A 98 -9.13 -8.92 11.78
CA TYR A 98 -9.80 -7.70 11.33
C TYR A 98 -10.36 -6.92 12.51
N GLN A 99 -11.05 -7.58 13.44
CA GLN A 99 -11.54 -6.94 14.67
C GLN A 99 -10.39 -6.30 15.47
N GLN A 100 -9.28 -7.03 15.62
CA GLN A 100 -8.09 -6.49 16.28
C GLN A 100 -7.51 -5.28 15.53
N ALA A 101 -7.52 -5.28 14.19
CA ALA A 101 -7.01 -4.15 13.41
C ALA A 101 -7.88 -2.89 13.57
N LEU A 102 -9.20 -3.06 13.70
CA LEU A 102 -10.10 -1.94 14.01
C LEU A 102 -9.76 -1.29 15.34
N GLU A 103 -9.48 -2.11 16.37
CA GLU A 103 -9.13 -1.63 17.71
C GLU A 103 -7.75 -0.97 17.73
N THR A 104 -6.72 -1.62 17.19
CA THR A 104 -5.33 -1.13 17.16
C THR A 104 -5.23 0.28 16.57
N HIS A 105 -5.94 0.52 15.46
CA HIS A 105 -5.88 1.79 14.74
C HIS A 105 -7.06 2.72 15.03
N ASN A 106 -7.95 2.35 15.96
CA ASN A 106 -9.17 3.08 16.31
C ASN A 106 -10.01 3.48 15.06
N ILE A 107 -10.11 2.56 14.10
CA ILE A 107 -10.72 2.79 12.78
C ILE A 107 -12.15 3.33 12.85
N PRO A 108 -13.04 2.83 13.74
CA PRO A 108 -14.42 3.32 13.81
C PRO A 108 -14.54 4.82 14.12
N SER A 109 -13.57 5.44 14.80
CA SER A 109 -13.63 6.88 15.11
C SER A 109 -13.37 7.77 13.89
N LEU A 110 -12.83 7.22 12.81
CA LEU A 110 -12.49 7.94 11.59
C LEU A 110 -13.67 8.01 10.59
N LEU A 111 -14.78 7.33 10.88
CA LEU A 111 -15.88 7.14 9.94
C LEU A 111 -16.65 8.43 9.66
N ASP A 112 -16.64 8.88 8.41
CA ASP A 112 -17.61 9.86 7.93
C ASP A 112 -18.93 9.17 7.54
N ARG A 113 -19.93 9.31 8.41
CA ARG A 113 -21.27 8.73 8.20
C ARG A 113 -22.05 9.40 7.07
N GLU A 114 -21.82 10.69 6.81
CA GLU A 114 -22.48 11.38 5.71
C GLU A 114 -21.91 10.92 4.38
N LEU A 115 -20.60 10.68 4.30
CA LEU A 115 -20.00 10.08 3.11
C LEU A 115 -20.51 8.65 2.87
N VAL A 116 -20.61 7.81 3.92
CA VAL A 116 -21.23 6.47 3.81
C VAL A 116 -22.62 6.55 3.18
N LYS A 117 -23.46 7.47 3.68
CA LYS A 117 -24.81 7.67 3.17
C LYS A 117 -24.80 8.13 1.71
N LYS A 118 -23.93 9.06 1.32
CA LYS A 118 -23.81 9.53 -0.08
C LYS A 118 -23.42 8.39 -1.01
N LEU A 119 -22.39 7.62 -0.67
CA LEU A 119 -21.91 6.50 -1.49
C LEU A 119 -22.92 5.35 -1.55
N TYR A 120 -23.64 5.07 -0.45
CA TYR A 120 -24.77 4.13 -0.49
C TYR A 120 -25.89 4.60 -1.41
N ASN A 121 -26.24 5.89 -1.36
CA ASN A 121 -27.26 6.45 -2.25
C ASN A 121 -26.83 6.37 -3.72
N GLU A 122 -25.55 6.51 -4.02
CA GLU A 122 -25.04 6.27 -5.37
C GLU A 122 -25.14 4.79 -5.76
N LEU A 123 -24.77 3.88 -4.86
CA LEU A 123 -24.83 2.43 -5.09
C LEU A 123 -26.23 1.96 -5.48
N ILE A 124 -27.27 2.45 -4.81
CA ILE A 124 -28.65 1.99 -5.06
C ILE A 124 -29.20 2.43 -6.42
N GLU A 125 -28.58 3.40 -7.08
CA GLU A 125 -28.95 3.83 -8.45
C GLU A 125 -28.25 3.00 -9.53
N LYS A 126 -27.28 2.14 -9.17
CA LYS A 126 -26.53 1.34 -10.14
C LYS A 126 -27.28 0.06 -10.53
N LYS A 127 -27.21 -0.26 -11.83
CA LYS A 127 -27.82 -1.46 -12.41
C LYS A 127 -27.26 -2.74 -11.78
N GLU A 128 -25.97 -2.76 -11.49
CA GLU A 128 -25.24 -3.89 -10.90
C GLU A 128 -25.79 -4.23 -9.51
N TYR A 129 -26.09 -3.20 -8.71
CA TYR A 129 -26.74 -3.38 -7.40
C TYR A 129 -28.14 -3.96 -7.57
N HIS A 130 -28.94 -3.40 -8.48
CA HIS A 130 -30.28 -3.94 -8.75
C HIS A 130 -30.25 -5.40 -9.20
N LEU A 131 -29.35 -5.77 -10.12
CA LEU A 131 -29.16 -7.17 -10.55
C LEU A 131 -28.78 -8.08 -9.38
N TYR A 132 -27.91 -7.62 -8.47
CA TYR A 132 -27.56 -8.36 -7.27
C TYR A 132 -28.76 -8.54 -6.32
N THR A 133 -29.61 -7.52 -6.16
CA THR A 133 -30.75 -7.56 -5.23
C THR A 133 -31.85 -8.54 -5.64
N VAL A 134 -32.03 -8.76 -6.95
CA VAL A 134 -33.07 -9.65 -7.52
C VAL A 134 -32.57 -11.07 -7.81
N ALA A 135 -31.27 -11.34 -7.63
CA ALA A 135 -30.69 -12.64 -7.92
C ALA A 135 -31.26 -13.76 -7.02
N GLU A 136 -31.63 -14.89 -7.63
CA GLU A 136 -32.07 -16.09 -6.91
C GLU A 136 -30.89 -16.77 -6.19
N GLY A 137 -31.12 -17.20 -4.95
CA GLY A 137 -30.09 -17.85 -4.12
C GLY A 137 -28.92 -16.93 -3.76
N ARG A 138 -27.92 -17.43 -3.00
CA ARG A 138 -26.68 -16.71 -2.68
C ARG A 138 -25.48 -17.46 -3.21
N GLU A 139 -24.94 -17.00 -4.34
CA GLU A 139 -23.73 -17.56 -4.93
C GLU A 139 -22.50 -16.81 -4.41
N LYS A 140 -21.52 -17.54 -3.86
CA LYS A 140 -20.31 -16.94 -3.26
C LYS A 140 -19.51 -16.07 -4.23
N ASN A 141 -19.57 -16.33 -5.53
CA ASN A 141 -18.91 -15.50 -6.53
C ASN A 141 -19.62 -14.15 -6.72
N LYS A 142 -20.95 -14.15 -6.87
CA LYS A 142 -21.75 -12.91 -6.97
C LYS A 142 -21.64 -12.05 -5.71
N GLU A 143 -21.53 -12.68 -4.54
CA GLU A 143 -21.31 -12.00 -3.27
C GLU A 143 -19.95 -11.28 -3.21
N ARG A 144 -18.91 -11.83 -3.84
CA ARG A 144 -17.60 -11.15 -3.98
C ARG A 144 -17.64 -10.07 -5.05
N GLU A 145 -18.32 -10.34 -6.17
CA GLU A 145 -18.40 -9.40 -7.30
C GLU A 145 -19.07 -8.09 -6.89
N ILE A 146 -20.17 -8.14 -6.14
CA ILE A 146 -20.81 -6.91 -5.65
C ILE A 146 -19.90 -6.12 -4.71
N LEU A 147 -19.11 -6.76 -3.85
CA LEU A 147 -18.17 -6.07 -2.97
C LEU A 147 -17.04 -5.41 -3.76
N LYS A 148 -16.54 -6.08 -4.80
CA LYS A 148 -15.54 -5.50 -5.72
C LYS A 148 -16.10 -4.33 -6.52
N PHE A 149 -17.37 -4.43 -6.94
CA PHE A 149 -18.07 -3.34 -7.62
C PHE A 149 -18.21 -2.12 -6.71
N ILE A 150 -18.66 -2.30 -5.46
CA ILE A 150 -18.74 -1.19 -4.49
C ILE A 150 -17.36 -0.56 -4.29
N LEU A 151 -16.31 -1.37 -4.14
CA LEU A 151 -14.96 -0.87 -3.96
C LEU A 151 -14.46 -0.04 -5.16
N ASN A 152 -14.58 -0.58 -6.37
CA ASN A 152 -13.97 0.04 -7.56
C ASN A 152 -14.84 1.14 -8.16
N ASP A 153 -16.13 0.87 -8.30
CA ASP A 153 -17.06 1.69 -9.10
C ASP A 153 -17.88 2.67 -8.25
N ILE A 154 -17.87 2.54 -6.92
CA ILE A 154 -18.52 3.48 -5.99
C ILE A 154 -17.48 4.21 -5.14
N MET A 155 -16.56 3.50 -4.50
CA MET A 155 -15.57 4.14 -3.62
C MET A 155 -14.44 4.76 -4.45
N PHE A 156 -13.62 3.94 -5.12
CA PHE A 156 -12.43 4.43 -5.81
C PHE A 156 -12.71 5.30 -7.06
N ALA A 157 -13.92 5.25 -7.60
CA ALA A 157 -14.35 6.14 -8.69
C ALA A 157 -14.91 7.49 -8.20
N SER A 158 -15.06 7.71 -6.88
CA SER A 158 -15.68 8.91 -6.33
C SER A 158 -14.64 9.96 -5.92
N GLU A 159 -14.75 11.17 -6.48
CA GLU A 159 -13.93 12.33 -6.07
C GLU A 159 -14.12 12.67 -4.58
N LEU A 160 -15.31 12.43 -4.03
CA LEU A 160 -15.59 12.64 -2.60
C LEU A 160 -14.83 11.65 -1.72
N TRP A 161 -14.68 10.41 -2.20
CA TRP A 161 -13.90 9.40 -1.51
C TRP A 161 -12.40 9.71 -1.57
N GLU A 162 -11.90 10.12 -2.73
CA GLU A 162 -10.52 10.51 -2.93
C GLU A 162 -10.12 11.66 -1.99
N ALA A 163 -10.92 12.73 -1.96
CA ALA A 163 -10.70 13.86 -1.06
C ALA A 163 -10.73 13.45 0.42
N HIS A 164 -11.64 12.55 0.80
CA HIS A 164 -11.78 12.04 2.16
C HIS A 164 -10.55 11.22 2.59
N ILE A 165 -10.04 10.36 1.71
CA ILE A 165 -8.85 9.55 2.00
C ILE A 165 -7.60 10.42 2.09
N GLU A 166 -7.44 11.42 1.21
CA GLU A 166 -6.30 12.35 1.27
C GLU A 166 -6.28 13.12 2.61
N GLU A 167 -7.43 13.56 3.11
CA GLU A 167 -7.52 14.26 4.40
C GLU A 167 -7.08 13.38 5.59
N LEU A 168 -7.47 12.10 5.60
CA LEU A 168 -7.14 11.19 6.69
C LEU A 168 -5.75 10.56 6.58
N PHE A 169 -5.31 10.26 5.35
CA PHE A 169 -4.13 9.48 5.03
C PHE A 169 -3.28 10.22 3.99
N ASN A 170 -2.53 11.23 4.45
CA ASN A 170 -1.60 11.97 3.57
C ASN A 170 -0.64 11.02 2.82
N ASN A 171 -0.40 11.30 1.54
CA ASN A 171 0.44 10.49 0.64
C ASN A 171 -0.05 9.03 0.46
N TRP A 172 -1.36 8.78 0.53
CA TRP A 172 -1.90 7.44 0.35
C TRP A 172 -1.70 6.89 -1.08
N GLU A 173 -1.53 7.75 -2.08
CA GLU A 173 -1.36 7.38 -3.49
C GLU A 173 -0.23 6.36 -3.68
N ASP A 174 0.88 6.52 -2.94
CA ASP A 174 2.03 5.60 -2.98
C ASP A 174 1.68 4.17 -2.57
N ASP A 175 0.67 4.01 -1.70
CA ASP A 175 0.17 2.72 -1.26
C ASP A 175 -1.04 2.25 -2.09
N GLY A 176 -1.66 3.13 -2.88
CA GLY A 176 -2.95 2.92 -3.54
C GLY A 176 -3.02 1.68 -4.42
N GLU A 177 -2.06 1.49 -5.33
CA GLU A 177 -2.04 0.33 -6.22
C GLU A 177 -1.85 -0.98 -5.44
N MET A 178 -0.88 -1.01 -4.52
CA MET A 178 -0.58 -2.17 -3.68
C MET A 178 -1.79 -2.54 -2.82
N LEU A 179 -2.41 -1.55 -2.17
CA LEU A 179 -3.56 -1.75 -1.31
C LEU A 179 -4.77 -2.24 -2.10
N SER A 180 -5.02 -1.69 -3.28
CA SER A 180 -6.10 -2.14 -4.16
C SER A 180 -5.97 -3.63 -4.50
N GLN A 181 -4.76 -4.08 -4.89
CA GLN A 181 -4.48 -5.50 -5.14
C GLN A 181 -4.64 -6.36 -3.88
N MET A 182 -4.16 -5.86 -2.73
CA MET A 182 -4.28 -6.58 -1.46
C MET A 182 -5.73 -6.73 -1.01
N ILE A 183 -6.55 -5.69 -1.14
CA ILE A 183 -7.97 -5.68 -0.78
C ILE A 183 -8.74 -6.63 -1.70
N ALA A 184 -8.52 -6.57 -3.01
CA ALA A 184 -9.17 -7.45 -3.96
C ALA A 184 -8.90 -8.93 -3.65
N ALA A 185 -7.66 -9.25 -3.28
CA ALA A 185 -7.26 -10.61 -2.90
C ALA A 185 -7.76 -11.00 -1.49
N PHE A 186 -7.87 -10.05 -0.56
CA PHE A 186 -8.51 -10.25 0.74
C PHE A 186 -10.00 -10.60 0.59
N ILE A 187 -10.77 -9.85 -0.20
CA ILE A 187 -12.20 -10.13 -0.48
C ILE A 187 -12.36 -11.54 -1.10
N GLN A 188 -11.38 -11.97 -1.91
CA GLN A 188 -11.42 -13.31 -2.50
C GLN A 188 -11.30 -14.42 -1.45
N LYS A 189 -10.40 -14.23 -0.46
CA LYS A 189 -10.09 -15.23 0.56
C LYS A 189 -9.65 -14.57 1.88
N PRO A 190 -10.60 -14.10 2.72
CA PRO A 190 -10.27 -13.37 3.95
C PRO A 190 -9.37 -14.19 4.90
N ASP A 191 -9.65 -15.48 5.06
CA ASP A 191 -8.93 -16.38 5.97
C ASP A 191 -7.44 -16.58 5.63
N ALA A 192 -7.00 -16.17 4.43
CA ALA A 192 -5.61 -16.29 4.01
C ALA A 192 -4.73 -15.09 4.42
N TYR A 193 -5.31 -14.05 5.02
CA TYR A 193 -4.63 -12.81 5.37
C TYR A 193 -4.67 -12.61 6.88
N ASN A 194 -3.52 -12.37 7.51
CA ASN A 194 -3.49 -11.86 8.87
C ASN A 194 -3.28 -10.34 8.81
N LEU A 195 -4.30 -9.56 9.18
CA LEU A 195 -4.23 -8.09 9.11
C LEU A 195 -3.22 -7.51 10.10
N GLN A 196 -2.94 -8.19 11.21
CA GLN A 196 -1.92 -7.76 12.19
C GLN A 196 -0.47 -8.05 11.73
N GLN A 197 -0.31 -8.78 10.62
CA GLN A 197 1.00 -9.18 10.10
C GLN A 197 1.02 -9.01 8.57
N MET A 198 0.49 -7.90 8.07
CA MET A 198 0.55 -7.57 6.63
C MET A 198 2.00 -7.54 6.12
N LEU A 199 2.92 -7.12 6.99
CA LEU A 199 4.35 -7.20 6.80
C LEU A 199 4.94 -8.36 7.64
N GLY A 200 5.16 -9.51 7.00
CA GLY A 200 5.81 -10.64 7.66
C GLY A 200 7.24 -10.32 8.13
N LYS A 201 7.73 -11.03 9.15
CA LYS A 201 9.04 -10.80 9.78
C LYS A 201 10.20 -10.68 8.78
N GLU A 202 10.29 -11.57 7.79
CA GLU A 202 11.35 -11.53 6.77
C GLU A 202 11.36 -10.20 5.99
N LYS A 203 10.17 -9.69 5.67
CA LYS A 203 9.99 -8.44 4.92
C LYS A 203 10.30 -7.22 5.79
N TRP A 204 9.86 -7.24 7.05
CA TRP A 204 10.27 -6.23 8.02
C TRP A 204 11.79 -6.21 8.22
N ASP A 205 12.41 -7.37 8.40
CA ASP A 205 13.85 -7.50 8.53
C ASP A 205 14.58 -6.97 7.29
N PHE A 206 14.06 -7.24 6.08
CA PHE A 206 14.60 -6.66 4.85
C PHE A 206 14.55 -5.12 4.86
N GLY A 207 13.38 -4.52 5.14
CA GLY A 207 13.22 -3.07 5.14
C GLY A 207 14.08 -2.38 6.20
N ARG A 208 14.07 -2.91 7.43
CA ARG A 208 14.92 -2.43 8.52
C ARG A 208 16.39 -2.51 8.14
N ASN A 209 16.86 -3.67 7.66
CA ASN A 209 18.26 -3.86 7.31
C ASN A 209 18.67 -2.96 6.15
N LEU A 210 17.80 -2.73 5.15
CA LEU A 210 18.10 -1.84 4.03
C LEU A 210 18.27 -0.40 4.51
N LEU A 211 17.33 0.10 5.31
CA LEU A 211 17.41 1.43 5.90
C LEU A 211 18.68 1.61 6.75
N THR A 212 18.95 0.68 7.67
CA THR A 212 20.12 0.81 8.55
C THR A 212 21.43 0.70 7.78
N THR A 213 21.52 -0.25 6.84
CA THR A 213 22.74 -0.44 6.05
C THR A 213 23.07 0.78 5.21
N VAL A 214 22.09 1.38 4.54
CA VAL A 214 22.32 2.58 3.71
C VAL A 214 22.85 3.74 4.57
N ARG A 215 22.28 3.95 5.75
CA ARG A 215 22.74 5.00 6.67
C ARG A 215 24.12 4.72 7.24
N GLU A 216 24.38 3.49 7.68
CA GLU A 216 25.67 3.11 8.27
C GLU A 216 26.81 3.03 7.24
N LYS A 217 26.48 2.79 5.96
CA LYS A 217 27.43 2.65 4.86
C LYS A 217 27.41 3.84 3.91
N HIS A 218 26.84 4.97 4.32
CA HIS A 218 26.71 6.18 3.52
C HIS A 218 28.03 6.58 2.84
N ASP A 219 29.08 6.83 3.63
CA ASP A 219 30.40 7.22 3.10
C ASP A 219 31.00 6.16 2.17
N VAL A 220 30.88 4.88 2.55
CA VAL A 220 31.38 3.75 1.74
C VAL A 220 30.69 3.72 0.37
N THR A 221 29.38 3.95 0.34
CA THR A 221 28.63 3.98 -0.93
C THR A 221 28.95 5.22 -1.74
N LEU A 222 29.10 6.39 -1.13
CA LEU A 222 29.51 7.61 -1.82
C LEU A 222 30.90 7.50 -2.43
N ASP A 223 31.86 6.88 -1.75
CA ASP A 223 33.21 6.66 -2.28
C ASP A 223 33.22 5.74 -3.51
N ILE A 224 32.25 4.84 -3.63
CA ILE A 224 32.06 3.99 -4.81
C ILE A 224 31.33 4.74 -5.93
N ILE A 225 30.35 5.58 -5.60
CA ILE A 225 29.49 6.27 -6.57
C ILE A 225 30.21 7.49 -7.18
N LYS A 226 30.80 8.37 -6.36
CA LYS A 226 31.42 9.63 -6.79
C LYS A 226 32.41 9.49 -7.95
N PRO A 227 33.30 8.47 -8.00
CA PRO A 227 34.20 8.27 -9.15
C PRO A 227 33.48 8.02 -10.47
N LYS A 228 32.25 7.50 -10.44
CA LYS A 228 31.41 7.23 -11.62
C LYS A 228 30.67 8.48 -12.12
N LEU A 229 30.62 9.51 -11.29
CA LEU A 229 29.96 10.78 -11.57
C LEU A 229 30.88 11.81 -12.21
N LYS A 230 32.16 11.51 -12.48
CA LYS A 230 33.14 12.50 -12.98
C LYS A 230 32.74 13.22 -14.29
N ASN A 231 31.88 12.60 -15.10
CA ASN A 231 31.38 13.18 -16.35
C ASN A 231 29.99 13.84 -16.19
N TRP A 232 29.48 13.88 -14.96
CA TRP A 232 28.17 14.40 -14.61
C TRP A 232 28.32 15.62 -13.72
N ASP A 233 27.51 16.63 -13.98
CA ASP A 233 27.45 17.83 -13.17
C ASP A 233 26.84 17.48 -11.79
N PRO A 234 27.59 17.58 -10.68
CA PRO A 234 27.10 17.20 -9.35
C PRO A 234 25.88 18.00 -8.92
N GLU A 235 25.76 19.26 -9.37
CA GLU A 235 24.63 20.15 -9.06
C GLU A 235 23.33 19.72 -9.78
N ARG A 236 23.44 18.85 -10.79
CA ARG A 236 22.29 18.33 -11.57
C ARG A 236 21.83 16.95 -11.14
N ILE A 237 22.51 16.31 -10.19
CA ILE A 237 22.12 14.98 -9.73
C ILE A 237 20.96 15.16 -8.77
N ALA A 238 19.79 14.66 -9.16
CA ALA A 238 18.64 14.62 -8.27
C ALA A 238 19.00 13.85 -7.00
N GLN A 239 18.65 14.41 -5.84
CA GLN A 239 18.91 13.78 -4.54
C GLN A 239 18.34 12.36 -4.48
N LEU A 240 17.16 12.15 -5.07
CA LEU A 240 16.54 10.83 -5.18
C LEU A 240 17.42 9.83 -5.95
N ASP A 241 18.06 10.25 -7.04
CA ASP A 241 18.94 9.38 -7.82
C ASP A 241 20.15 8.95 -6.99
N MET A 242 20.70 9.87 -6.18
CA MET A 242 21.78 9.54 -5.25
C MET A 242 21.34 8.51 -4.21
N ILE A 243 20.17 8.68 -3.60
CA ILE A 243 19.60 7.73 -2.63
C ILE A 243 19.41 6.36 -3.28
N LEU A 244 18.78 6.31 -4.47
CA LEU A 244 18.54 5.06 -5.20
C LEU A 244 19.85 4.35 -5.56
N MET A 245 20.88 5.09 -5.98
CA MET A 245 22.21 4.52 -6.23
C MET A 245 22.85 3.97 -4.94
N GLN A 246 22.79 4.71 -3.83
CA GLN A 246 23.31 4.23 -2.52
C GLN A 246 22.61 2.94 -2.08
N MET A 247 21.28 2.89 -2.19
CA MET A 247 20.48 1.69 -1.90
C MET A 247 20.89 0.51 -2.80
N GLY A 248 21.06 0.74 -4.10
CA GLY A 248 21.53 -0.27 -5.05
C GLY A 248 22.93 -0.83 -4.72
N VAL A 249 23.88 0.05 -4.38
CA VAL A 249 25.23 -0.35 -3.97
C VAL A 249 25.19 -1.15 -2.65
N CYS A 250 24.34 -0.74 -1.71
CA CYS A 250 24.14 -1.50 -0.48
C CYS A 250 23.61 -2.92 -0.78
N GLU A 251 22.60 -3.05 -1.64
CA GLU A 251 22.08 -4.35 -2.05
C GLU A 251 23.14 -5.22 -2.74
N PHE A 252 24.07 -4.65 -3.52
CA PHE A 252 25.18 -5.42 -4.09
C PHE A 252 26.12 -5.99 -3.04
N LEU A 253 26.51 -5.18 -2.06
CA LEU A 253 27.59 -5.50 -1.12
C LEU A 253 27.13 -6.24 0.14
N PHE A 254 25.93 -5.95 0.62
CA PHE A 254 25.49 -6.36 1.96
C PHE A 254 24.25 -7.27 1.94
N PHE A 255 23.63 -7.49 0.77
CA PHE A 255 22.44 -8.33 0.63
C PHE A 255 22.74 -9.54 -0.25
N GLU A 256 23.22 -10.62 0.37
CA GLU A 256 23.73 -11.80 -0.33
C GLU A 256 22.66 -12.57 -1.10
N THR A 257 21.38 -12.46 -0.71
CA THR A 257 20.27 -13.24 -1.28
C THR A 257 19.58 -12.58 -2.47
N ILE A 258 19.97 -11.35 -2.83
CA ILE A 258 19.34 -10.60 -3.92
C ILE A 258 20.28 -10.61 -5.14
N PRO A 259 19.85 -11.19 -6.27
CA PRO A 259 20.65 -11.19 -7.49
C PRO A 259 20.91 -9.75 -7.97
N PRO A 260 22.14 -9.38 -8.39
CA PRO A 260 22.46 -8.02 -8.82
C PRO A 260 21.56 -7.48 -9.94
N LYS A 261 21.18 -8.33 -10.90
CA LYS A 261 20.27 -7.93 -11.99
C LYS A 261 18.88 -7.52 -11.47
N VAL A 262 18.39 -8.18 -10.42
CA VAL A 262 17.10 -7.82 -9.79
C VAL A 262 17.24 -6.47 -9.11
N THR A 263 18.30 -6.27 -8.31
CA THR A 263 18.64 -4.97 -7.71
C THR A 263 18.65 -3.85 -8.76
N ILE A 264 19.38 -4.02 -9.86
CA ILE A 264 19.47 -3.01 -10.93
C ILE A 264 18.09 -2.67 -11.48
N ASN A 265 17.32 -3.68 -11.91
CA ASN A 265 15.99 -3.46 -12.49
C ASN A 265 15.06 -2.71 -11.53
N GLU A 266 15.05 -3.08 -10.26
CA GLU A 266 14.20 -2.45 -9.24
C GLU A 266 14.52 -0.97 -9.07
N TYR A 267 15.81 -0.59 -8.97
CA TYR A 267 16.19 0.81 -8.80
C TYR A 267 16.05 1.65 -10.08
N ILE A 268 16.13 1.03 -11.25
CA ILE A 268 15.78 1.69 -12.52
C ILE A 268 14.30 2.07 -12.54
N ASP A 269 13.43 1.14 -12.17
CA ASP A 269 12.00 1.38 -12.20
C ASP A 269 11.59 2.42 -11.17
N LEU A 270 12.16 2.37 -9.95
CA LEU A 270 11.94 3.42 -8.95
C LEU A 270 12.45 4.79 -9.42
N ALA A 271 13.59 4.85 -10.12
CA ALA A 271 14.12 6.10 -10.66
C ALA A 271 13.20 6.72 -11.74
N LYS A 272 12.57 5.88 -12.57
CA LYS A 272 11.59 6.35 -13.56
C LYS A 272 10.31 6.89 -12.92
N GLU A 273 9.90 6.29 -11.81
CA GLU A 273 8.63 6.57 -11.15
C GLU A 273 8.71 7.81 -10.27
N TYR A 274 9.81 7.99 -9.53
CA TYR A 274 9.89 9.00 -8.46
C TYR A 274 10.84 10.17 -8.76
N SER A 275 11.70 10.09 -9.78
CA SER A 275 12.73 11.09 -10.06
C SER A 275 12.47 11.80 -11.40
N THR A 276 13.52 12.17 -12.12
CA THR A 276 13.40 12.90 -13.39
C THR A 276 13.18 11.95 -14.58
N PRO A 277 12.68 12.43 -15.74
CA PRO A 277 12.49 11.60 -16.93
C PRO A 277 13.75 10.87 -17.43
N GLN A 278 14.95 11.38 -17.10
CA GLN A 278 16.23 10.77 -17.50
C GLN A 278 16.83 9.86 -16.42
N SER A 279 16.28 9.86 -15.21
CA SER A 279 16.85 9.19 -14.04
C SER A 279 16.93 7.68 -14.20
N GLY A 280 15.96 7.04 -14.85
CA GLY A 280 16.01 5.61 -15.13
C GLY A 280 17.25 5.18 -15.94
N GLN A 281 17.60 5.93 -16.98
CA GLN A 281 18.78 5.65 -17.80
C GLN A 281 20.08 5.97 -17.04
N PHE A 282 20.07 7.07 -16.30
CA PHE A 282 21.20 7.50 -15.49
C PHE A 282 21.55 6.47 -14.40
N VAL A 283 20.59 6.09 -13.57
CA VAL A 283 20.75 5.11 -12.50
C VAL A 283 21.18 3.75 -13.07
N ASN A 284 20.60 3.31 -14.19
CA ASN A 284 21.03 2.10 -14.87
C ASN A 284 22.53 2.14 -15.21
N GLY A 285 22.97 3.19 -15.90
CA GLY A 285 24.36 3.31 -16.37
C GLY A 285 25.38 3.32 -15.24
N ILE A 286 25.06 3.99 -14.12
CA ILE A 286 25.94 4.02 -12.95
C ILE A 286 25.96 2.68 -12.23
N LEU A 287 24.79 2.08 -11.93
CA LEU A 287 24.73 0.81 -11.22
C LEU A 287 25.34 -0.34 -12.02
N ASP A 288 25.16 -0.39 -13.34
CA ASP A 288 25.81 -1.39 -14.20
C ASP A 288 27.34 -1.28 -14.17
N ASN A 289 27.87 -0.05 -14.20
CA ASN A 289 29.31 0.19 -14.14
C ASN A 289 29.88 -0.25 -12.79
N ILE A 290 29.23 0.15 -11.69
CA ILE A 290 29.62 -0.25 -10.34
C ILE A 290 29.54 -1.77 -10.18
N HIS A 291 28.47 -2.40 -10.66
CA HIS A 291 28.31 -3.85 -10.58
C HIS A 291 29.46 -4.60 -11.27
N LYS A 292 29.86 -4.17 -12.48
CA LYS A 292 30.99 -4.77 -13.22
C LYS A 292 32.31 -4.64 -12.46
N GLU A 293 32.59 -3.49 -11.87
CA GLU A 293 33.81 -3.26 -11.09
C GLU A 293 33.84 -4.08 -9.79
N LEU A 294 32.73 -4.09 -9.05
CA LEU A 294 32.61 -4.86 -7.82
C LEU A 294 32.72 -6.37 -8.08
N LEU A 295 32.21 -6.84 -9.22
CA LEU A 295 32.37 -8.23 -9.65
C LEU A 295 33.83 -8.54 -10.01
N ALA A 296 34.49 -7.68 -10.80
CA ALA A 296 35.89 -7.85 -11.20
C ALA A 296 36.85 -7.83 -10.00
N SER A 297 36.53 -7.07 -8.96
CA SER A 297 37.31 -6.99 -7.71
C SER A 297 36.94 -8.06 -6.67
N GLY A 298 36.01 -8.96 -6.96
CA GLY A 298 35.59 -10.02 -6.04
C GLY A 298 34.87 -9.52 -4.78
N ARG A 299 34.35 -8.29 -4.79
CA ARG A 299 33.68 -7.66 -3.64
C ARG A 299 32.21 -8.04 -3.51
N ILE A 300 31.62 -8.65 -4.54
CA ILE A 300 30.25 -9.15 -4.51
C ILE A 300 30.23 -10.60 -4.04
N GLN A 301 29.63 -10.84 -2.89
CA GLN A 301 29.38 -12.19 -2.37
C GLN A 301 27.87 -12.45 -2.38
N LYS A 302 27.40 -13.29 -3.31
CA LYS A 302 26.00 -13.71 -3.39
C LYS A 302 25.84 -15.17 -2.98
N LYS A 303 24.74 -15.47 -2.30
CA LYS A 303 24.32 -16.83 -1.95
C LYS A 303 23.16 -17.22 -2.84
N GLU A 304 23.21 -18.42 -3.41
CA GLU A 304 22.05 -18.95 -4.13
C GLU A 304 20.87 -19.09 -3.17
N PHE A 305 19.72 -18.57 -3.59
CA PHE A 305 18.47 -18.74 -2.85
C PHE A 305 18.03 -20.20 -2.98
N LYS A 306 18.36 -21.04 -1.99
CA LYS A 306 17.74 -22.36 -1.86
C LYS A 306 16.30 -22.17 -1.42
N LYS A 307 15.35 -22.34 -2.35
CA LYS A 307 13.93 -22.50 -1.99
C LYS A 307 13.87 -23.63 -0.96
N LYS A 308 13.44 -23.34 0.28
CA LYS A 308 13.11 -24.40 1.23
C LYS A 308 12.06 -25.28 0.55
N ALA A 309 12.40 -26.56 0.38
CA ALA A 309 11.53 -27.59 -0.16
C ALA A 309 10.33 -27.81 0.77
#